data_AF-A0A939AD69-F1
#
_entry.id   AF-A0A939AD69-F1
#
_cell.length_a   1.000
_cell.length_b   1.000
_cell.length_c   1.000
_cell.angle_alpha   90.00
_cell.angle_beta   90.00
_cell.angle_gamma   90.00
#
_symmetry.space_group_name_H-M   'P 1'
#
loop_
_entity.id
_entity.type
_entity.pdbx_description
1 polymer ?
#
loop_
_entity_poly.entity_id
_entity_poly.type
_entity_poly.pdbx_seq_one_letter_code
_entity_poly.pdbx_strand_id
1 'polypeptide(L)'
;MKLEMRVVSFLVVLLAVLAASSGVRAEWGPPEVAVQGILTNLADEPAKGPVDLTFLLYDGVDGAQPLWTETHKKVPLTAGRFDLLMGSVKALDNPPMFEQFDNLWVGISVNGGPELPRAPLASVGYAMQARHAVYCDQLSSVPGDLDCTGCVGTKEIADGSVTLADLGPNGCTPGQVMKRNAMGTAWEAGTDKDTGYVAGFGITLANGQVAVDKAALAPLYVEPDEENSVSMEMIQKNAVTNDKIASVSWNKLTEVPGGFADGVDNEGLLVEMDPTVGSLVAGKWCASDGNLVSCD
;
A
#
# COMPACT_ATOMS: atom_id res chain seq x y z
N MET A 1 34.04 27.19 -53.97
CA MET A 1 33.58 25.90 -53.42
C MET A 1 34.70 25.05 -52.79
N LYS A 2 35.90 24.90 -53.39
CA LYS A 2 37.02 24.12 -52.82
C LYS A 2 37.67 24.70 -51.54
N LEU A 3 37.63 26.03 -51.37
CA LEU A 3 38.25 26.72 -50.23
C LEU A 3 37.37 26.63 -48.96
N GLU A 4 36.06 26.86 -49.12
CA GLU A 4 35.01 26.68 -48.09
C GLU A 4 35.06 25.29 -47.43
N MET A 5 35.22 24.25 -48.25
CA MET A 5 35.20 22.86 -47.79
C MET A 5 36.45 22.47 -46.97
N ARG A 6 37.59 23.16 -47.19
CA ARG A 6 38.83 22.94 -46.42
C ARG A 6 38.76 23.59 -45.04
N VAL A 7 38.12 24.76 -44.94
CA VAL A 7 37.95 25.50 -43.68
C VAL A 7 36.96 24.78 -42.76
N VAL A 8 35.86 24.26 -43.31
CA VAL A 8 34.88 23.47 -42.55
C VAL A 8 35.50 22.16 -42.04
N SER A 9 36.30 21.46 -42.85
CA SER A 9 37.00 20.24 -42.39
C SER A 9 37.99 20.53 -41.26
N PHE A 10 38.72 21.64 -41.30
CA PHE A 10 39.65 22.01 -40.24
C PHE A 10 38.94 22.37 -38.93
N LEU A 11 37.81 23.09 -39.03
CA LEU A 11 36.98 23.45 -37.87
C LEU A 11 36.33 22.23 -37.22
N VAL A 12 35.85 21.26 -38.01
CA VAL A 12 35.25 20.02 -37.48
C VAL A 12 36.29 19.13 -36.79
N VAL A 13 37.52 19.05 -37.33
CA VAL A 13 38.62 18.31 -36.69
C VAL A 13 39.08 19.00 -35.39
N LEU A 14 39.15 20.34 -35.38
CA LEU A 14 39.52 21.09 -34.18
C LEU A 14 38.47 20.95 -33.06
N LEU A 15 37.17 20.96 -33.41
CA LEU A 15 36.08 20.78 -32.45
C LEU A 15 36.05 19.35 -31.86
N ALA A 16 36.42 18.34 -32.65
CA ALA A 16 36.51 16.95 -32.20
C ALA A 16 37.70 16.72 -31.25
N VAL A 17 38.82 17.43 -31.43
CA VAL A 17 39.97 17.37 -30.51
C VAL A 17 39.67 18.08 -29.18
N LEU A 18 38.89 19.17 -29.20
CA LEU A 18 38.46 19.85 -27.97
C LEU A 18 37.38 19.07 -27.18
N ALA A 19 36.60 18.20 -27.84
CA ALA A 19 35.61 17.35 -27.17
C ALA A 19 36.21 16.07 -26.54
N ALA A 20 37.49 15.77 -26.81
CA ALA A 20 38.17 14.57 -26.34
C ALA A 20 39.04 14.78 -25.10
N SER A 21 39.08 15.98 -24.50
CA SER A 21 39.65 16.16 -23.16
C SER A 21 38.64 15.68 -22.10
N SER A 22 38.30 14.39 -22.13
CA SER A 22 37.69 13.71 -20.99
C SER A 22 38.60 13.92 -19.79
N GLY A 23 38.03 14.45 -18.71
CA GLY A 23 38.74 15.00 -17.57
C GLY A 23 39.94 14.16 -17.14
N VAL A 24 41.08 14.83 -17.02
CA VAL A 24 42.15 14.37 -16.14
C VAL A 24 41.55 14.37 -14.74
N ARG A 25 41.00 13.24 -14.32
CA ARG A 25 40.85 13.02 -12.88
C ARG A 25 42.27 12.93 -12.35
N ALA A 26 42.58 13.71 -11.33
CA ALA A 26 43.76 13.47 -10.52
C ALA A 26 43.58 12.08 -9.91
N GLU A 27 44.11 11.06 -10.60
CA GLU A 27 44.25 9.74 -10.03
C GLU A 27 45.37 9.90 -9.00
N TRP A 28 45.00 9.86 -7.72
CA TRP A 28 45.95 9.75 -6.63
C TRP A 28 46.89 8.59 -6.99
N GLY A 29 48.20 8.86 -7.03
CA GLY A 29 49.18 7.83 -7.38
C GLY A 29 49.03 6.60 -6.48
N PRO A 30 49.44 5.40 -6.95
CA PRO A 30 49.38 4.20 -6.14
C PRO A 30 49.99 4.43 -4.75
N PRO A 31 49.40 3.86 -3.69
CA PRO A 31 49.93 4.02 -2.34
C PRO A 31 51.33 3.41 -2.25
N GLU A 32 52.32 4.24 -1.92
CA GLU A 32 53.72 3.85 -1.80
C GLU A 32 54.27 4.22 -0.42
N VAL A 33 55.10 3.34 0.15
CA VAL A 33 55.78 3.57 1.44
C VAL A 33 57.28 3.67 1.21
N ALA A 34 57.88 4.80 1.60
CA ALA A 34 59.32 4.98 1.55
C ALA A 34 60.02 4.10 2.59
N VAL A 35 61.02 3.32 2.13
CA VAL A 35 61.86 2.48 2.98
C VAL A 35 63.32 2.76 2.70
N GLN A 36 64.08 2.88 3.79
CA GLN A 36 65.51 3.13 3.76
C GLN A 36 66.19 2.22 4.76
N GLY A 37 67.40 1.80 4.43
CA GLY A 37 68.20 0.96 5.30
C GLY A 37 69.65 0.92 4.85
N ILE A 38 70.52 0.42 5.73
CA ILE A 38 71.94 0.19 5.43
C ILE A 38 72.17 -1.32 5.50
N LEU A 39 72.77 -1.85 4.44
CA LEU A 39 73.21 -3.23 4.38
C LEU A 39 74.71 -3.29 4.66
N THR A 40 75.10 -4.14 5.59
CA THR A 40 76.49 -4.48 5.87
C THR A 40 76.78 -5.94 5.50
N ASN A 41 78.04 -6.24 5.24
CA ASN A 41 78.50 -7.61 5.10
C ASN A 41 78.84 -8.22 6.48
N LEU A 42 79.29 -9.47 6.50
CA LEU A 42 79.68 -10.16 7.74
C LEU A 42 80.91 -9.56 8.46
N ALA A 43 81.62 -8.63 7.81
CA ALA A 43 82.73 -7.87 8.39
C ALA A 43 82.29 -6.46 8.85
N ASP A 44 80.98 -6.20 8.93
CA ASP A 44 80.37 -4.90 9.25
C ASP A 44 80.73 -3.76 8.28
N GLU A 45 81.26 -4.07 7.11
CA GLU A 45 81.51 -3.08 6.07
C GLU A 45 80.24 -2.87 5.23
N PRO A 46 80.00 -1.65 4.70
CA PRO A 46 78.87 -1.40 3.82
C PRO A 46 78.88 -2.32 2.60
N ALA A 47 77.74 -2.94 2.33
CA ALA A 47 77.56 -3.80 1.17
C ALA A 47 77.80 -3.02 -0.13
N LYS A 48 78.43 -3.68 -1.10
CA LYS A 48 78.84 -3.09 -2.39
C LYS A 48 78.11 -3.75 -3.54
N GLY A 49 77.84 -2.95 -4.57
CA GLY A 49 77.19 -3.41 -5.80
C GLY A 49 75.67 -3.43 -5.69
N PRO A 50 74.98 -3.62 -6.83
CA PRO A 50 73.54 -3.74 -6.84
C PRO A 50 73.10 -5.06 -6.20
N VAL A 51 72.00 -5.02 -5.44
CA VAL A 51 71.41 -6.19 -4.79
C VAL A 51 69.94 -6.34 -5.16
N ASP A 52 69.43 -7.56 -5.13
CA ASP A 52 68.00 -7.81 -5.22
C ASP A 52 67.41 -7.75 -3.80
N LEU A 53 66.37 -6.95 -3.58
CA LEU A 53 65.68 -6.82 -2.30
C LEU A 53 64.25 -7.32 -2.43
N THR A 54 63.88 -8.24 -1.55
CA THR A 54 62.50 -8.72 -1.43
C THR A 54 61.93 -8.26 -0.10
N PHE A 55 60.84 -7.49 -0.17
CA PHE A 55 60.06 -7.05 0.98
C PHE A 55 58.87 -7.98 1.18
N LEU A 56 58.57 -8.26 2.44
CA LEU A 56 57.44 -9.08 2.87
C LEU A 56 56.71 -8.36 4.00
N LEU A 57 55.37 -8.38 3.97
CA LEU A 57 54.55 -7.85 5.07
C LEU A 57 53.82 -8.99 5.78
N TYR A 58 53.78 -8.93 7.10
CA TYR A 58 53.19 -9.96 7.96
C TYR A 58 52.24 -9.34 9.00
N ASP A 59 51.24 -10.12 9.40
CA ASP A 59 50.43 -9.89 10.60
C ASP A 59 51.18 -10.44 11.83
N GLY A 60 52.09 -9.63 12.38
CA GLY A 60 52.89 -10.01 13.55
C GLY A 60 54.31 -10.51 13.26
N VAL A 61 55.14 -10.47 14.31
CA VAL A 61 56.57 -10.83 14.25
C VAL A 61 56.79 -12.30 13.88
N ASP A 62 55.92 -13.20 14.32
CA ASP A 62 56.00 -14.65 14.04
C ASP A 62 55.04 -15.11 12.94
N GLY A 63 54.52 -14.19 12.11
CA GLY A 63 53.60 -14.49 11.02
C GLY A 63 54.17 -15.53 10.06
N ALA A 64 53.42 -16.61 9.82
CA ALA A 64 53.88 -17.77 9.05
C ALA A 64 53.82 -17.57 7.52
N GLN A 65 52.93 -16.69 7.04
CA GLN A 65 52.75 -16.39 5.62
C GLN A 65 52.73 -14.88 5.39
N PRO A 66 53.41 -14.39 4.33
CA PRO A 66 53.38 -12.98 4.00
C PRO A 66 52.01 -12.60 3.43
N LEU A 67 51.42 -11.53 3.96
CA LEU A 67 50.22 -10.89 3.42
C LEU A 67 50.50 -10.26 2.05
N TRP A 68 51.73 -9.79 1.86
CA TRP A 68 52.18 -9.15 0.65
C TRP A 68 53.69 -9.33 0.46
N THR A 69 54.11 -9.32 -0.80
CA THR A 69 55.51 -9.47 -1.18
C THR A 69 55.82 -8.72 -2.47
N GLU A 70 56.98 -8.05 -2.49
CA GLU A 70 57.50 -7.32 -3.64
C GLU A 70 59.01 -7.54 -3.75
N THR A 71 59.51 -7.71 -4.98
CA THR A 71 60.94 -7.84 -5.26
C THR A 71 61.43 -6.72 -6.16
N HIS A 72 62.38 -5.94 -5.68
CA HIS A 72 63.15 -4.97 -6.47
C HIS A 72 64.45 -5.60 -6.92
N LYS A 73 64.72 -5.56 -8.22
CA LYS A 73 65.93 -6.14 -8.80
C LYS A 73 66.99 -5.07 -9.02
N LYS A 74 68.26 -5.44 -8.81
CA LYS A 74 69.44 -4.61 -9.07
C LYS A 74 69.38 -3.23 -8.40
N VAL A 75 68.94 -3.18 -7.15
CA VAL A 75 68.86 -1.95 -6.35
C VAL A 75 70.28 -1.42 -6.12
N PRO A 76 70.60 -0.20 -6.58
CA PRO A 76 71.91 0.39 -6.36
C PRO A 76 72.09 0.75 -4.87
N LEU A 77 73.27 0.45 -4.34
CA LEU A 77 73.64 0.82 -2.97
C LEU A 77 74.64 1.99 -2.98
N THR A 78 74.41 2.99 -2.14
CA THR A 78 75.35 4.09 -1.90
C THR A 78 75.86 3.98 -0.47
N ALA A 79 77.13 3.58 -0.31
CA ALA A 79 77.71 3.27 1.01
C ALA A 79 76.83 2.29 1.82
N GLY A 80 76.36 1.20 1.18
CA GLY A 80 75.48 0.21 1.77
C GLY A 80 74.02 0.66 1.93
N ARG A 81 73.70 1.94 1.74
CA ARG A 81 72.35 2.49 1.88
C ARG A 81 71.51 2.25 0.63
N PHE A 82 70.25 1.84 0.83
CA PHE A 82 69.22 1.84 -0.20
C PHE A 82 68.10 2.83 0.15
N ASP A 83 67.43 3.32 -0.89
CA ASP A 83 66.26 4.18 -0.81
C ASP A 83 65.23 3.64 -1.82
N LEU A 84 64.08 3.20 -1.33
CA LEU A 84 63.06 2.54 -2.15
C LEU A 84 61.65 2.97 -1.75
N LEU A 85 60.71 2.71 -2.65
CA LEU A 85 59.27 2.91 -2.46
C LEU A 85 58.61 1.54 -2.60
N MET A 86 58.19 0.95 -1.47
CA MET A 86 57.34 -0.25 -1.47
C MET A 86 55.98 0.12 -2.07
N GLY A 87 55.43 -0.72 -2.93
CA GLY A 87 54.21 -0.45 -3.69
C GLY A 87 54.44 -0.08 -5.16
N SER A 88 55.69 0.24 -5.54
CA SER A 88 56.02 0.76 -6.87
C SER A 88 56.10 -0.32 -7.96
N VAL A 89 56.41 -1.58 -7.61
CA VAL A 89 56.41 -2.73 -8.54
C VAL A 89 55.13 -3.56 -8.42
N LYS A 90 54.63 -3.75 -7.19
CA LYS A 90 53.38 -4.47 -6.93
C LYS A 90 52.49 -3.61 -6.05
N ALA A 91 51.25 -3.38 -6.50
CA ALA A 91 50.28 -2.60 -5.74
C ALA A 91 50.24 -3.05 -4.27
N LEU A 92 50.49 -2.08 -3.38
CA LEU A 92 50.41 -2.26 -1.95
C LEU A 92 48.95 -2.12 -1.49
N ASP A 93 48.59 -2.79 -0.40
CA ASP A 93 47.23 -2.74 0.17
C ASP A 93 46.13 -3.32 -0.74
N ASN A 94 46.46 -4.35 -1.51
CA ASN A 94 45.48 -5.12 -2.29
C ASN A 94 45.70 -6.64 -2.08
N PRO A 95 44.93 -7.31 -1.19
CA PRO A 95 43.75 -6.83 -0.45
C PRO A 95 44.07 -5.79 0.66
N PRO A 96 43.06 -5.09 1.24
CA PRO A 96 43.27 -3.94 2.13
C PRO A 96 43.80 -4.36 3.53
N MET A 97 45.08 -4.73 3.59
CA MET A 97 45.76 -5.21 4.78
C MET A 97 45.92 -4.13 5.85
N PHE A 98 46.09 -2.87 5.45
CA PHE A 98 46.27 -1.81 6.43
C PHE A 98 44.99 -1.59 7.25
N GLU A 99 43.80 -1.80 6.69
CA GLU A 99 42.53 -1.73 7.43
C GLU A 99 42.27 -2.96 8.30
N GLN A 100 42.82 -4.11 7.92
CA GLN A 100 42.54 -5.39 8.57
C GLN A 100 43.48 -5.69 9.74
N PHE A 101 44.69 -5.14 9.73
CA PHE A 101 45.74 -5.50 10.69
C PHE A 101 46.36 -4.27 11.37
N ASP A 102 46.29 -4.25 12.71
CA ASP A 102 46.80 -3.14 13.52
C ASP A 102 48.33 -3.17 13.73
N ASN A 103 48.97 -4.32 13.48
CA ASN A 103 50.40 -4.52 13.76
C ASN A 103 51.11 -5.27 12.61
N LEU A 104 51.48 -4.53 11.57
CA LEU A 104 52.20 -5.04 10.42
C LEU A 104 53.70 -5.06 10.68
N TRP A 105 54.36 -6.10 10.20
CA TRP A 105 55.81 -6.29 10.31
C TRP A 105 56.42 -6.44 8.93
N VAL A 106 57.56 -5.80 8.72
CA VAL A 106 58.33 -5.83 7.48
C VAL A 106 59.47 -6.83 7.61
N GLY A 107 59.48 -7.82 6.72
CA GLY A 107 60.58 -8.72 6.47
C GLY A 107 61.38 -8.29 5.24
N ILE A 108 62.70 -8.49 5.27
CA ILE A 108 63.59 -8.17 4.16
C ILE A 108 64.48 -9.37 3.86
N SER A 109 64.53 -9.80 2.61
CA SER A 109 65.50 -10.76 2.09
C SER A 109 66.39 -10.09 1.05
N VAL A 110 67.69 -10.38 1.11
CA VAL A 110 68.71 -9.84 0.20
C VAL A 110 69.21 -10.97 -0.70
N ASN A 111 69.20 -10.76 -2.01
CA ASN A 111 69.65 -11.71 -3.05
C ASN A 111 69.03 -13.12 -2.91
N GLY A 112 67.79 -13.22 -2.43
CA GLY A 112 67.10 -14.50 -2.21
C GLY A 112 67.65 -15.33 -1.04
N GLY A 113 68.48 -14.72 -0.17
CA GLY A 113 68.96 -15.34 1.05
C GLY A 113 67.89 -15.42 2.16
N PRO A 114 68.28 -15.89 3.35
CA PRO A 114 67.40 -15.92 4.51
C PRO A 114 66.80 -14.55 4.82
N GLU A 115 65.56 -14.54 5.30
CA GLU A 115 64.92 -13.31 5.79
C GLU A 115 65.69 -12.78 7.00
N LEU A 116 65.97 -11.47 7.00
CA LEU A 116 66.54 -10.76 8.14
C LEU A 116 65.50 -10.61 9.26
N PRO A 117 65.91 -10.31 10.50
CA PRO A 117 64.96 -10.03 11.58
C PRO A 117 63.94 -8.98 11.19
N ARG A 118 62.66 -9.28 11.42
CA ARG A 118 61.55 -8.40 11.06
C ARG A 118 61.54 -7.14 11.92
N ALA A 119 61.12 -6.04 11.31
CA ALA A 119 60.90 -4.77 12.00
C ALA A 119 59.41 -4.40 11.98
N PRO A 120 58.88 -3.77 13.05
CA PRO A 120 57.51 -3.28 13.03
C PRO A 120 57.38 -2.15 12.01
N LEU A 121 56.26 -2.12 11.28
CA LEU A 121 55.96 -1.02 10.37
C LEU A 121 55.52 0.19 11.19
N ALA A 122 56.24 1.31 11.04
CA ALA A 122 55.94 2.54 11.78
C ALA A 122 54.62 3.18 11.32
N SER A 123 54.06 4.07 12.16
CA SER A 123 52.81 4.80 11.91
C SER A 123 52.74 5.52 10.57
N VAL A 124 53.88 5.93 10.00
CA VAL A 124 53.95 6.56 8.67
C VAL A 124 53.43 5.63 7.57
N GLY A 125 53.66 4.32 7.66
CA GLY A 125 53.10 3.36 6.70
C GLY A 125 51.57 3.32 6.76
N TYR A 126 51.00 3.43 7.96
CA TYR A 126 49.55 3.48 8.16
C TYR A 126 48.91 4.79 7.70
N ALA A 127 49.70 5.85 7.45
CA ALA A 127 49.18 7.12 6.94
C ALA A 127 48.49 6.98 5.58
N MET A 128 48.76 5.91 4.82
CA MET A 128 48.04 5.62 3.58
C MET A 128 46.54 5.37 3.80
N GLN A 129 46.13 4.93 5.00
CA GLN A 129 44.71 4.83 5.35
C GLN A 129 44.00 6.20 5.34
N ALA A 130 44.74 7.32 5.46
CA ALA A 130 44.14 8.65 5.36
C ALA A 130 43.50 8.91 3.99
N ARG A 131 43.90 8.17 2.94
CA ARG A 131 43.19 8.19 1.65
C ARG A 131 41.72 7.80 1.81
N HIS A 132 41.39 6.94 2.79
CA HIS A 132 40.01 6.51 3.03
C HIS A 132 39.14 7.62 3.61
N ALA A 133 39.73 8.65 4.22
CA ALA A 133 39.00 9.86 4.59
C ALA A 133 38.44 10.62 3.37
N VAL A 134 39.05 10.47 2.19
CA VAL A 134 38.52 11.03 0.93
C VAL A 134 37.23 10.31 0.51
N TYR A 135 37.03 9.05 0.92
CA TYR A 135 35.79 8.31 0.69
C TYR A 135 34.73 8.56 1.76
N CYS A 136 34.99 9.39 2.77
CA CYS A 136 33.97 9.76 3.76
C CYS A 136 32.84 10.58 3.12
N ASP A 137 33.13 11.31 2.03
CA ASP A 137 32.12 11.98 1.19
C ASP A 137 31.46 11.04 0.16
N GLN A 138 32.06 9.86 -0.08
CA GLN A 138 31.48 8.80 -0.92
C GLN A 138 30.65 7.80 -0.10
N LEU A 139 30.56 8.02 1.20
CA LEU A 139 29.69 7.28 2.10
C LEU A 139 28.25 7.80 1.96
N SER A 140 27.75 7.84 0.72
CA SER A 140 26.34 8.06 0.38
C SER A 140 25.41 6.93 0.89
N SER A 141 25.92 6.04 1.75
CA SER A 141 25.23 4.90 2.34
C SER A 141 25.48 4.70 3.84
N VAL A 142 26.25 5.57 4.52
CA VAL A 142 26.07 5.71 5.98
C VAL A 142 25.18 6.93 6.14
N PRO A 143 23.91 6.73 6.50
CA PRO A 143 22.98 7.83 6.58
C PRO A 143 23.47 8.83 7.65
N GLY A 144 24.00 9.97 7.20
CA GLY A 144 23.87 11.24 7.92
C GLY A 144 22.42 11.72 7.97
N ASP A 145 21.47 10.80 7.99
CA ASP A 145 20.02 10.98 7.84
C ASP A 145 19.32 11.16 9.20
N LEU A 146 20.07 11.07 10.29
CA LEU A 146 19.49 11.13 11.64
C LEU A 146 19.41 12.54 12.22
N ASP A 147 19.83 13.58 11.48
CA ASP A 147 19.72 14.98 11.94
C ASP A 147 19.17 15.92 10.84
N CYS A 148 18.11 15.49 10.13
CA CYS A 148 17.32 16.42 9.32
C CYS A 148 15.81 16.24 9.51
N THR A 149 15.09 17.37 9.48
CA THR A 149 13.63 17.37 9.43
C THR A 149 13.20 17.01 8.00
N GLY A 150 12.55 15.85 7.83
CA GLY A 150 12.05 15.37 6.52
C GLY A 150 12.92 14.31 5.83
N CYS A 151 13.94 13.82 6.52
CA CYS A 151 14.86 12.77 6.05
C CYS A 151 14.16 11.44 5.70
N VAL A 152 13.14 11.07 6.49
CA VAL A 152 12.31 9.89 6.17
C VAL A 152 11.22 10.30 5.18
N GLY A 153 11.51 10.14 3.89
CA GLY A 153 10.55 10.24 2.79
C GLY A 153 9.93 8.89 2.43
N THR A 154 9.12 8.88 1.37
CA THR A 154 8.47 7.64 0.88
C THR A 154 9.46 6.64 0.30
N LYS A 155 10.68 7.06 -0.05
CA LYS A 155 11.69 6.19 -0.64
C LYS A 155 12.44 5.38 0.43
N GLU A 156 12.50 5.92 1.64
CA GLU A 156 13.18 5.36 2.80
C GLU A 156 12.27 4.38 3.56
N ILE A 157 10.94 4.49 3.36
CA ILE A 157 9.95 3.53 3.88
C ILE A 157 9.71 2.46 2.82
N ALA A 158 10.25 1.26 3.05
CA ALA A 158 10.01 0.12 2.18
C ALA A 158 8.59 -0.45 2.38
N ASP A 159 8.02 -1.03 1.33
CA ASP A 159 6.71 -1.67 1.42
C ASP A 159 6.71 -2.80 2.44
N GLY A 160 5.74 -2.75 3.37
CA GLY A 160 5.60 -3.73 4.45
C GLY A 160 6.62 -3.61 5.58
N SER A 161 7.53 -2.61 5.56
CA SER A 161 8.50 -2.41 6.65
C SER A 161 7.88 -1.81 7.91
N VAL A 162 6.74 -1.11 7.77
CA VAL A 162 5.96 -0.61 8.91
C VAL A 162 4.83 -1.59 9.19
N THR A 163 5.03 -2.42 10.21
CA THR A 163 4.05 -3.40 10.68
C THR A 163 3.13 -2.81 11.74
N LEU A 164 2.08 -3.54 12.10
CA LEU A 164 1.20 -3.14 13.21
C LEU A 164 1.93 -3.07 14.57
N ALA A 165 3.01 -3.84 14.73
CA ALA A 165 3.84 -3.78 15.93
C ALA A 165 4.64 -2.48 16.00
N ASP A 166 5.06 -1.95 14.85
CA ASP A 166 5.80 -0.69 14.74
C ASP A 166 4.90 0.52 15.01
N LEU A 167 3.62 0.42 14.64
CA LEU A 167 2.62 1.43 14.99
C LEU A 167 2.26 1.35 16.48
N GLY A 168 2.07 0.15 17.03
CA GLY A 168 1.63 -0.04 18.41
C GLY A 168 0.26 0.63 18.71
N PRO A 169 -0.15 0.69 19.99
CA PRO A 169 -1.44 1.28 20.36
C PRO A 169 -1.46 2.81 20.29
N ASN A 170 -0.32 3.50 20.14
CA ASN A 170 -0.23 4.98 20.12
C ASN A 170 -1.00 5.67 21.27
N GLY A 171 -1.00 5.08 22.47
CA GLY A 171 -1.74 5.59 23.62
C GLY A 171 -3.24 5.25 23.65
N CYS A 172 -3.76 4.52 22.66
CA CYS A 172 -5.11 3.97 22.68
C CYS A 172 -5.23 2.83 23.70
N THR A 173 -6.34 2.79 24.41
CA THR A 173 -6.74 1.66 25.27
C THR A 173 -7.61 0.66 24.49
N PRO A 174 -7.88 -0.54 25.03
CA PRO A 174 -8.76 -1.51 24.37
C PRO A 174 -10.13 -0.90 24.00
N GLY A 175 -10.53 -1.07 22.73
CA GLY A 175 -11.77 -0.50 22.18
C GLY A 175 -11.65 0.94 21.68
N GLN A 176 -10.43 1.48 21.58
CA GLN A 176 -10.16 2.78 20.95
C GLN A 176 -9.30 2.62 19.69
N VAL A 177 -9.48 3.55 18.76
CA VAL A 177 -8.63 3.71 17.57
C VAL A 177 -8.16 5.16 17.47
N MET A 178 -7.03 5.37 16.78
CA MET A 178 -6.52 6.70 16.44
C MET A 178 -7.52 7.41 15.52
N LYS A 179 -8.03 8.57 15.94
CA LYS A 179 -8.94 9.42 15.17
C LYS A 179 -8.40 10.84 15.09
N ARG A 180 -8.69 11.55 14.00
CA ARG A 180 -8.45 13.01 13.95
C ARG A 180 -9.39 13.68 14.95
N ASN A 181 -8.87 14.60 15.75
CA ASN A 181 -9.67 15.40 16.66
C ASN A 181 -10.68 16.27 15.89
N ALA A 182 -11.71 16.76 16.59
CA ALA A 182 -12.78 17.55 15.95
C ALA A 182 -12.28 18.83 15.24
N MET A 183 -11.12 19.37 15.66
CA MET A 183 -10.49 20.52 15.03
C MET A 183 -9.61 20.17 13.83
N GLY A 184 -9.35 18.88 13.56
CA GLY A 184 -8.49 18.41 12.47
C GLY A 184 -6.99 18.71 12.67
N THR A 185 -6.55 19.07 13.88
CA THR A 185 -5.19 19.53 14.19
C THR A 185 -4.30 18.43 14.76
N ALA A 186 -4.86 17.42 15.41
CA ALA A 186 -4.12 16.32 16.02
C ALA A 186 -4.78 14.96 15.80
N TRP A 187 -4.02 13.89 16.01
CA TRP A 187 -4.55 12.54 16.20
C TRP A 187 -4.71 12.27 17.69
N GLU A 188 -5.83 11.69 18.08
CA GLU A 188 -6.15 11.32 19.47
C GLU A 188 -6.87 9.96 19.51
N ALA A 189 -6.76 9.27 20.66
CA ALA A 189 -7.47 8.03 20.88
C ALA A 189 -8.98 8.32 21.06
N GLY A 190 -9.81 7.72 20.22
CA GLY A 190 -11.27 7.82 20.31
C GLY A 190 -11.91 6.44 20.39
N THR A 191 -13.05 6.33 21.08
CA THR A 191 -13.83 5.07 21.09
C THR A 191 -14.09 4.62 19.66
N ASP A 192 -13.84 3.34 19.40
CA ASP A 192 -14.22 2.68 18.17
C ASP A 192 -15.73 2.46 18.16
N LYS A 193 -16.46 3.56 17.95
CA LYS A 193 -17.88 3.51 17.66
C LYS A 193 -17.98 3.11 16.20
N ASP A 194 -18.36 1.87 15.95
CA ASP A 194 -18.96 1.48 14.68
C ASP A 194 -19.98 2.56 14.29
N THR A 195 -20.07 2.89 13.00
CA THR A 195 -21.04 3.88 12.54
C THR A 195 -22.45 3.31 12.77
N GLY A 196 -23.01 3.60 13.94
CA GLY A 196 -24.34 3.17 14.33
C GLY A 196 -25.37 3.99 13.58
N TYR A 197 -26.01 3.39 12.58
CA TYR A 197 -27.15 3.98 11.92
C TYR A 197 -28.38 3.80 12.80
N VAL A 198 -29.13 4.88 13.05
CA VAL A 198 -30.43 4.82 13.71
C VAL A 198 -31.49 4.78 12.62
N ALA A 199 -32.38 3.80 12.68
CA ALA A 199 -33.46 3.69 11.72
C ALA A 199 -34.47 4.83 11.92
N GLY A 200 -34.85 5.51 10.84
CA GLY A 200 -35.95 6.48 10.84
C GLY A 200 -37.32 5.78 10.88
N PHE A 201 -38.39 6.57 10.86
CA PHE A 201 -39.76 6.02 10.80
C PHE A 201 -39.95 5.16 9.55
N GLY A 202 -40.56 3.98 9.70
CA GLY A 202 -40.83 3.06 8.58
C GLY A 202 -39.63 2.25 8.09
N ILE A 203 -38.46 2.36 8.71
CA ILE A 203 -37.27 1.59 8.37
C ILE A 203 -36.86 0.75 9.58
N THR A 204 -36.49 -0.51 9.34
CA THR A 204 -35.78 -1.35 10.31
C THR A 204 -34.35 -1.57 9.83
N LEU A 205 -33.38 -1.35 10.72
CA LEU A 205 -31.98 -1.70 10.52
C LEU A 205 -31.65 -2.86 11.46
N ALA A 206 -31.40 -4.05 10.92
CA ALA A 206 -31.07 -5.24 11.71
C ALA A 206 -30.13 -6.16 10.94
N ASN A 207 -29.10 -6.69 11.61
CA ASN A 207 -28.17 -7.67 11.06
C ASN A 207 -27.56 -7.29 9.69
N GLY A 208 -27.26 -6.01 9.48
CA GLY A 208 -26.71 -5.50 8.21
C GLY A 208 -27.72 -5.38 7.07
N GLN A 209 -29.01 -5.61 7.33
CA GLN A 209 -30.09 -5.46 6.36
C GLN A 209 -30.92 -4.21 6.65
N VAL A 210 -31.35 -3.57 5.56
CA VAL A 210 -32.32 -2.47 5.58
C VAL A 210 -33.65 -3.04 5.09
N ALA A 211 -34.66 -2.97 5.94
CA ALA A 211 -36.01 -3.37 5.58
C ALA A 211 -36.98 -2.22 5.79
N VAL A 212 -38.04 -2.20 4.99
CA VAL A 212 -39.20 -1.36 5.25
C VAL A 212 -40.03 -2.04 6.34
N ASP A 213 -40.26 -1.34 7.44
CA ASP A 213 -41.08 -1.85 8.54
C ASP A 213 -42.56 -1.70 8.20
N LYS A 214 -43.13 -2.78 7.63
CA LYS A 214 -44.54 -2.84 7.26
C LYS A 214 -45.49 -2.64 8.45
N ALA A 215 -45.06 -2.87 9.69
CA ALA A 215 -45.86 -2.66 10.89
C ALA A 215 -45.79 -1.21 11.39
N ALA A 216 -44.63 -0.54 11.25
CA ALA A 216 -44.50 0.90 11.49
C ALA A 216 -45.20 1.73 10.39
N LEU A 217 -45.31 1.18 9.18
CA LEU A 217 -46.21 1.64 8.12
C LEU A 217 -47.68 1.24 8.38
N ALA A 218 -48.17 1.38 9.63
CA ALA A 218 -49.55 1.08 9.99
C ALA A 218 -50.53 1.53 8.89
N PRO A 219 -51.59 0.74 8.57
CA PRO A 219 -52.27 0.79 7.29
C PRO A 219 -53.16 2.03 7.17
N LEU A 220 -52.58 3.19 6.93
CA LEU A 220 -53.23 4.48 6.70
C LEU A 220 -52.17 5.26 5.92
N TYR A 221 -52.31 5.55 4.64
CA TYR A 221 -53.20 6.56 4.11
C TYR A 221 -52.97 6.43 2.60
N VAL A 222 -53.98 6.07 1.80
CA VAL A 222 -53.86 6.51 0.41
C VAL A 222 -54.19 7.98 0.47
N GLU A 223 -53.19 8.86 0.31
CA GLU A 223 -53.48 10.29 0.38
C GLU A 223 -54.58 10.59 -0.64
N PRO A 224 -55.56 11.44 -0.29
CA PRO A 224 -56.64 11.78 -1.20
C PRO A 224 -56.15 12.54 -2.45
N ASP A 225 -54.85 12.78 -2.60
CA ASP A 225 -54.26 13.54 -3.69
C ASP A 225 -53.19 12.75 -4.48
N GLU A 226 -52.96 11.47 -4.17
CA GLU A 226 -51.99 10.62 -4.89
C GLU A 226 -52.58 10.03 -6.18
N GLU A 227 -51.76 9.94 -7.23
CA GLU A 227 -52.19 9.43 -8.54
C GLU A 227 -52.59 7.95 -8.43
N ASN A 228 -53.85 7.63 -8.77
CA ASN A 228 -54.49 6.30 -8.66
C ASN A 228 -54.93 5.88 -7.24
N SER A 229 -55.05 6.82 -6.31
CA SER A 229 -55.68 6.64 -4.99
C SER A 229 -57.22 6.66 -5.06
N VAL A 230 -57.90 5.88 -4.22
CA VAL A 230 -59.34 6.05 -3.93
C VAL A 230 -59.56 6.02 -2.42
N SER A 231 -59.84 7.18 -1.82
CA SER A 231 -60.14 7.31 -0.39
C SER A 231 -61.67 7.27 -0.11
N MET A 232 -62.05 7.06 1.15
CA MET A 232 -63.46 7.10 1.58
C MET A 232 -64.07 8.50 1.46
N GLU A 233 -63.26 9.56 1.40
CA GLU A 233 -63.73 10.94 1.18
C GLU A 233 -63.99 11.22 -0.31
N MET A 234 -63.25 10.57 -1.21
CA MET A 234 -63.45 10.66 -2.67
C MET A 234 -64.77 10.00 -3.12
N ILE A 235 -65.25 9.00 -2.39
CA ILE A 235 -66.54 8.37 -2.65
C ILE A 235 -67.60 9.07 -1.79
N GLN A 236 -68.21 10.12 -2.35
CA GLN A 236 -69.30 10.82 -1.66
C GLN A 236 -70.47 9.86 -1.35
N LYS A 237 -71.26 10.19 -0.32
CA LYS A 237 -72.47 9.42 0.01
C LYS A 237 -73.38 9.31 -1.22
N ASN A 238 -73.81 8.09 -1.52
CA ASN A 238 -74.62 7.75 -2.70
C ASN A 238 -73.92 7.98 -4.06
N ALA A 239 -72.59 8.20 -4.10
CA ALA A 239 -71.88 8.44 -5.35
C ALA A 239 -71.85 7.21 -6.27
N VAL A 240 -71.92 5.99 -5.72
CA VAL A 240 -72.01 4.75 -6.49
C VAL A 240 -73.48 4.37 -6.62
N THR A 241 -74.11 4.81 -7.71
CA THR A 241 -75.52 4.53 -8.05
C THR A 241 -75.62 3.23 -8.84
N ASN A 242 -76.84 2.68 -8.98
CA ASN A 242 -77.08 1.46 -9.76
C ASN A 242 -76.58 1.60 -11.22
N ASP A 243 -76.77 2.77 -11.83
CA ASP A 243 -76.30 3.06 -13.20
C ASP A 243 -74.77 3.05 -13.34
N LYS A 244 -74.03 3.28 -12.24
CA LYS A 244 -72.56 3.23 -12.22
C LYS A 244 -72.03 1.81 -11.99
N ILE A 245 -72.90 0.85 -11.70
CA ILE A 245 -72.55 -0.55 -11.48
C ILE A 245 -73.02 -1.35 -12.70
N ALA A 246 -72.10 -1.64 -13.62
CA ALA A 246 -72.44 -2.37 -14.85
C ALA A 246 -72.96 -3.81 -14.58
N SER A 247 -72.41 -4.47 -13.55
CA SER A 247 -72.85 -5.79 -13.11
C SER A 247 -72.31 -6.09 -11.72
N VAL A 248 -73.07 -6.83 -10.92
CA VAL A 248 -72.63 -7.36 -9.63
C VAL A 248 -72.52 -8.88 -9.74
N SER A 249 -71.36 -9.41 -9.33
CA SER A 249 -71.19 -10.86 -9.22
C SER A 249 -71.82 -11.35 -7.93
N TRP A 250 -72.83 -12.22 -8.02
CA TRP A 250 -73.49 -12.85 -6.87
C TRP A 250 -72.50 -13.57 -5.93
N ASN A 251 -71.46 -14.21 -6.48
CA ASN A 251 -70.40 -14.87 -5.70
C ASN A 251 -69.56 -13.93 -4.81
N LYS A 252 -69.70 -12.61 -4.98
CA LYS A 252 -68.95 -11.60 -4.22
C LYS A 252 -69.84 -10.84 -3.23
N LEU A 253 -71.14 -11.12 -3.20
CA LEU A 253 -72.05 -10.56 -2.22
C LEU A 253 -71.98 -11.40 -0.94
N THR A 254 -71.67 -10.75 0.18
CA THR A 254 -71.75 -11.35 1.52
C THR A 254 -73.09 -11.02 2.15
N GLU A 255 -73.56 -11.86 3.09
CA GLU A 255 -74.82 -11.66 3.83
C GLU A 255 -76.09 -11.63 2.97
N VAL A 256 -76.05 -12.30 1.81
CA VAL A 256 -77.23 -12.54 0.98
C VAL A 256 -78.24 -13.35 1.81
N PRO A 257 -79.50 -12.87 2.00
CA PRO A 257 -80.52 -13.65 2.71
C PRO A 257 -80.66 -15.03 2.07
N GLY A 258 -80.81 -16.07 2.90
CA GLY A 258 -80.63 -17.46 2.46
C GLY A 258 -81.46 -17.91 1.24
N GLY A 259 -82.61 -17.28 0.98
CA GLY A 259 -83.44 -17.53 -0.21
C GLY A 259 -82.94 -16.93 -1.52
N PHE A 260 -81.80 -16.24 -1.53
CA PHE A 260 -81.19 -15.62 -2.72
C PHE A 260 -79.75 -16.13 -2.97
N ALA A 261 -79.31 -17.13 -2.20
CA ALA A 261 -77.93 -17.61 -2.21
C ALA A 261 -77.60 -18.58 -3.38
N ASP A 262 -78.60 -19.01 -4.15
CA ASP A 262 -78.47 -19.95 -5.28
C ASP A 262 -78.26 -19.26 -6.64
N GLY A 263 -78.35 -17.93 -6.70
CA GLY A 263 -78.06 -17.14 -7.90
C GLY A 263 -79.14 -17.18 -8.98
N VAL A 264 -80.37 -17.59 -8.65
CA VAL A 264 -81.54 -17.53 -9.55
C VAL A 264 -82.68 -16.79 -8.85
N ASP A 265 -83.10 -15.65 -9.38
CA ASP A 265 -84.10 -14.74 -8.79
C ASP A 265 -85.55 -15.01 -9.24
N ASN A 266 -85.82 -16.20 -9.78
CA ASN A 266 -87.15 -16.58 -10.27
C ASN A 266 -87.30 -18.11 -10.38
N GLU A 267 -87.37 -18.81 -9.26
CA GLU A 267 -88.37 -19.87 -9.20
C GLU A 267 -89.67 -19.23 -8.69
N GLY A 268 -90.45 -18.70 -9.65
CA GLY A 268 -91.81 -18.26 -9.40
C GLY A 268 -92.57 -19.31 -8.60
N LEU A 269 -93.38 -18.85 -7.66
CA LEU A 269 -94.18 -19.68 -6.77
C LEU A 269 -94.98 -20.71 -7.60
N LEU A 270 -94.48 -21.94 -7.74
CA LEU A 270 -95.15 -22.98 -8.54
C LEU A 270 -96.44 -23.49 -7.88
N VAL A 271 -96.71 -23.05 -6.64
CA VAL A 271 -97.99 -23.26 -5.94
C VAL A 271 -98.34 -22.01 -5.15
N GLU A 272 -99.18 -21.16 -5.73
CA GLU A 272 -99.89 -20.10 -5.00
C GLU A 272 -101.12 -20.71 -4.33
N MET A 273 -101.26 -20.51 -3.00
CA MET A 273 -102.48 -20.85 -2.27
C MET A 273 -103.22 -19.54 -1.97
N ASP A 274 -103.92 -18.99 -2.98
CA ASP A 274 -104.81 -17.84 -2.77
C ASP A 274 -105.94 -18.26 -1.79
N PRO A 275 -106.21 -17.52 -0.71
CA PRO A 275 -107.39 -17.76 0.11
C PRO A 275 -108.65 -17.66 -0.76
N THR A 276 -109.23 -18.82 -1.11
CA THR A 276 -110.53 -18.88 -1.76
C THR A 276 -111.56 -18.15 -0.92
N VAL A 277 -112.19 -17.12 -1.49
CA VAL A 277 -113.42 -16.54 -0.92
C VAL A 277 -114.45 -17.67 -0.80
N GLY A 278 -114.72 -18.08 0.44
CA GLY A 278 -115.65 -19.17 0.73
C GLY A 278 -117.04 -18.93 0.14
N SER A 279 -117.78 -20.00 -0.13
CA SER A 279 -119.11 -19.97 -0.76
C SER A 279 -120.02 -18.86 -0.20
N LEU A 280 -120.45 -17.96 -1.08
CA LEU A 280 -121.42 -16.90 -0.77
C LEU A 280 -122.77 -17.53 -0.39
N VAL A 281 -123.21 -17.30 0.84
CA VAL A 281 -124.51 -17.77 1.35
C VAL A 281 -125.55 -16.67 1.09
N ALA A 282 -126.68 -17.03 0.48
CA ALA A 282 -127.77 -16.10 0.15
C ALA A 282 -128.25 -15.33 1.41
N GLY A 283 -128.02 -14.02 1.41
CA GLY A 283 -128.40 -13.09 2.48
C GLY A 283 -129.30 -11.99 1.93
N LYS A 284 -130.20 -11.48 2.80
CA LYS A 284 -131.51 -10.84 2.57
C LYS A 284 -131.73 -9.89 1.38
N TRP A 285 -130.72 -9.41 0.65
CA TRP A 285 -130.89 -8.44 -0.45
C TRP A 285 -130.49 -8.95 -1.83
N CYS A 286 -130.04 -10.21 -1.94
CA CYS A 286 -129.84 -10.83 -3.23
C CYS A 286 -130.30 -12.28 -3.19
N ALA A 287 -131.02 -12.70 -4.22
CA ALA A 287 -131.37 -14.10 -4.45
C ALA A 287 -130.57 -14.61 -5.66
N SER A 288 -130.14 -15.87 -5.59
CA SER A 288 -129.42 -16.55 -6.66
C SER A 288 -130.03 -17.93 -6.86
N ASP A 289 -130.24 -18.30 -8.12
CA ASP A 289 -130.72 -19.63 -8.54
C ASP A 289 -129.58 -20.60 -8.87
N GLY A 290 -128.35 -20.22 -8.54
CA GLY A 290 -127.15 -21.04 -8.77
C GLY A 290 -126.46 -20.80 -10.10
N ASN A 291 -126.94 -19.89 -10.96
CA ASN A 291 -126.21 -19.45 -12.16
C ASN A 291 -126.11 -17.93 -12.30
N LEU A 292 -127.06 -17.15 -11.77
CA LEU A 292 -126.98 -15.69 -11.75
C LEU A 292 -127.44 -15.15 -10.39
N VAL A 293 -126.67 -14.20 -9.84
CA VAL A 293 -127.05 -13.47 -8.63
C VAL A 293 -127.76 -12.19 -9.06
N SER A 294 -129.03 -12.04 -8.69
CA SER A 294 -129.80 -10.82 -8.90
C SER A 294 -130.03 -10.15 -7.56
N CYS A 295 -129.65 -8.88 -7.48
CA CYS A 295 -129.81 -8.02 -6.31
C CYS A 295 -130.74 -6.86 -6.69
N ASP A 296 -131.71 -6.55 -5.84
CA ASP A 296 -132.47 -5.29 -5.91
C ASP A 296 -131.66 -4.13 -5.32
#